data_AF-A0A2T0RER6-F1
#
_entry.id   AF-A0A2T0RER6-F1
#
_cell.length_a   1.000
_cell.length_b   1.000
_cell.length_c   1.000
_cell.angle_alpha   90.00
_cell.angle_beta   90.00
_cell.angle_gamma   90.00
#
_symmetry.space_group_name_H-M   'P 1'
#
loop_
_entity.id
_entity.type
_entity.pdbx_description
1 polymer ?
#
loop_
_entity_poly.entity_id
_entity_poly.type
_entity_poly.pdbx_seq_one_letter_code
_entity_poly.pdbx_strand_id
1 'polypeptide(L)'
;MNLKTLAMAVGCVALAGLAPALAEAPDREQMENRIRQTGIAIGNAFVCAEAEDKDVFREEATQLFDLILQDVGSDLAFVYAASVGYGSGQPVDNLDCTALLEQWQGIREDYRLRVEM
;
A
#
# COMPACT_ATOMS: atom_id res chain seq x y z
N MET A 1 67.84 -33.12 -14.31
CA MET A 1 66.98 -32.42 -15.30
C MET A 1 65.54 -32.90 -15.11
N ASN A 2 64.65 -31.96 -14.78
CA ASN A 2 63.19 -31.90 -15.00
C ASN A 2 62.34 -33.04 -14.39
N LEU A 3 61.60 -32.88 -13.30
CA LEU A 3 60.54 -31.90 -12.96
C LEU A 3 59.42 -31.82 -14.00
N LYS A 4 58.32 -32.56 -13.77
CA LYS A 4 56.97 -32.21 -14.26
C LYS A 4 55.90 -32.89 -13.42
N THR A 5 55.57 -32.15 -12.37
CA THR A 5 54.28 -31.98 -11.69
C THR A 5 53.06 -32.35 -12.54
N LEU A 6 52.13 -33.10 -11.95
CA LEU A 6 50.69 -32.99 -12.22
C LEU A 6 49.93 -33.38 -10.96
N ALA A 7 49.75 -32.40 -10.08
CA ALA A 7 48.80 -32.46 -8.98
C ALA A 7 47.40 -32.24 -9.57
N MET A 8 46.57 -33.28 -9.52
CA MET A 8 45.16 -33.18 -9.88
C MET A 8 44.42 -32.58 -8.67
N ALA A 9 44.33 -31.26 -8.66
CA ALA A 9 43.56 -30.53 -7.66
C ALA A 9 42.06 -30.84 -7.87
N VAL A 10 41.49 -31.61 -6.95
CA VAL A 10 40.06 -31.74 -6.75
C VAL A 10 39.54 -30.34 -6.41
N GLY A 11 38.96 -29.67 -7.40
CA GLY A 11 38.32 -28.37 -7.22
C GLY A 11 37.11 -28.54 -6.31
N CYS A 12 37.24 -28.11 -5.05
CA CYS A 12 36.10 -27.71 -4.24
C CYS A 12 35.38 -26.59 -4.99
N VAL A 13 34.25 -26.92 -5.61
CA VAL A 13 33.29 -25.93 -6.08
C VAL A 13 32.77 -25.23 -4.83
N ALA A 14 33.28 -24.03 -4.58
CA ALA A 14 32.71 -23.13 -3.60
C ALA A 14 31.29 -22.78 -4.06
N LEU A 15 30.28 -23.34 -3.40
CA LEU A 15 28.91 -22.85 -3.41
C LEU A 15 28.87 -21.50 -2.68
N ALA A 16 29.50 -20.49 -3.28
CA ALA A 16 29.35 -19.09 -2.89
C ALA A 16 28.33 -18.46 -3.83
N GLY A 17 27.05 -18.59 -3.50
CA GLY A 17 26.00 -17.96 -4.28
C GLY A 17 24.63 -18.39 -3.80
N LEU A 18 23.77 -17.39 -3.58
CA LEU A 18 22.40 -17.47 -3.07
C LEU A 18 22.29 -17.40 -1.54
N ALA A 19 22.85 -16.33 -0.96
CA ALA A 19 22.13 -15.70 0.14
C ALA A 19 20.78 -15.22 -0.43
N PRO A 20 19.63 -15.52 0.19
CA PRO A 20 18.38 -14.92 -0.21
C PRO A 20 18.54 -13.41 -0.06
N ALA A 21 18.27 -12.66 -1.11
CA ALA A 21 18.11 -11.22 -1.02
C ALA A 21 16.97 -10.97 -0.01
N LEU A 22 17.32 -10.58 1.21
CA LEU A 22 16.36 -10.05 2.16
C LEU A 22 15.73 -8.84 1.46
N ALA A 23 14.44 -8.93 1.16
CA ALA A 23 13.68 -7.78 0.69
C ALA A 23 13.91 -6.65 1.70
N GLU A 24 14.50 -5.53 1.26
CA GLU A 24 14.62 -4.35 2.10
C GLU A 24 13.22 -3.97 2.57
N ALA A 25 13.07 -3.81 3.89
CA ALA A 25 11.83 -3.28 4.44
C ALA A 25 11.52 -1.95 3.72
N PRO A 26 10.27 -1.72 3.28
CA PRO A 26 9.92 -0.50 2.57
C PRO A 26 10.32 0.71 3.41
N ASP A 27 11.00 1.65 2.76
CA ASP A 27 11.35 2.94 3.34
C ASP A 27 10.09 3.60 3.96
N ARG A 28 10.20 4.01 5.23
CA ARG A 28 9.10 4.59 6.00
C ARG A 28 8.52 5.82 5.30
N GLU A 29 9.37 6.63 4.67
CA GLU A 29 8.95 7.81 3.92
C GLU A 29 8.10 7.43 2.70
N GLN A 30 8.52 6.40 1.96
CA GLN A 30 7.73 5.88 0.84
C GLN A 30 6.39 5.31 1.30
N MET A 31 6.35 4.61 2.44
CA MET A 31 5.10 4.10 3.01
C MET A 31 4.16 5.24 3.39
N GLU A 32 4.67 6.25 4.09
CA GLU A 32 3.89 7.43 4.45
C GLU A 32 3.32 8.13 3.22
N ASN A 33 4.14 8.33 2.17
CA ASN A 33 3.68 8.94 0.93
C ASN A 33 2.58 8.09 0.27
N ARG A 34 2.74 6.76 0.19
CA ARG A 34 1.71 5.86 -0.34
C ARG A 34 0.40 5.97 0.44
N ILE A 35 0.45 5.99 1.77
CA ILE A 35 -0.73 6.12 2.63
C ILE A 35 -1.40 7.48 2.44
N ARG A 36 -0.60 8.55 2.34
CA ARG A 36 -1.09 9.90 2.06
C ARG A 36 -1.84 9.97 0.73
N GLN A 37 -1.21 9.49 -0.36
CA GLN A 37 -1.86 9.51 -1.68
C GLN A 37 -3.14 8.65 -1.71
N THR A 38 -3.10 7.49 -1.04
CA THR A 38 -4.28 6.62 -0.91
C THR A 38 -5.41 7.32 -0.17
N GLY A 39 -5.12 7.98 0.96
CA GLY A 39 -6.11 8.75 1.70
C GLY A 39 -6.71 9.90 0.88
N ILE A 40 -5.87 10.66 0.15
CA ILE A 40 -6.37 11.72 -0.74
C ILE A 40 -7.31 11.15 -1.80
N ALA A 41 -6.94 10.05 -2.46
CA ALA A 41 -7.76 9.41 -3.48
C ALA A 41 -9.11 8.94 -2.92
N ILE A 42 -9.13 8.32 -1.75
CA ILE A 42 -10.36 7.90 -1.07
C ILE A 42 -11.23 9.11 -0.69
N GLY A 43 -10.62 10.18 -0.17
CA GLY A 43 -11.32 11.43 0.11
C GLY A 43 -11.97 12.03 -1.14
N ASN A 44 -11.24 12.03 -2.27
CA ASN A 44 -11.78 12.49 -3.56
C ASN A 44 -12.94 11.58 -4.03
N ALA A 45 -12.81 10.27 -3.91
CA ALA A 45 -13.87 9.31 -4.26
C ALA A 45 -15.13 9.51 -3.41
N PHE A 46 -15.00 9.87 -2.13
CA PHE A 46 -16.13 10.21 -1.27
C PHE A 46 -16.92 11.44 -1.77
N VAL A 47 -16.24 12.43 -2.36
CA VAL A 47 -16.93 13.59 -2.98
C VAL A 47 -17.83 13.13 -4.12
N CYS A 48 -17.34 12.17 -4.92
CA CYS A 48 -18.01 11.60 -6.09
C CYS A 48 -19.13 10.60 -5.76
N ALA A 49 -19.20 10.08 -4.53
CA ALA A 49 -20.22 9.12 -4.13
C ALA A 49 -21.62 9.75 -4.08
N GLU A 50 -22.63 8.95 -4.46
CA GLU A 50 -24.04 9.34 -4.35
C GLU A 50 -24.42 9.57 -2.88
N ALA A 51 -25.38 10.47 -2.66
CA ALA A 51 -25.74 10.90 -1.30
C ALA A 51 -26.19 9.74 -0.39
N GLU A 52 -26.87 8.74 -0.96
CA GLU A 52 -27.34 7.54 -0.25
C GLU A 52 -26.21 6.57 0.14
N ASP A 53 -25.09 6.59 -0.58
CA ASP A 53 -23.95 5.70 -0.33
C ASP A 53 -22.92 6.29 0.64
N LYS A 54 -23.05 7.58 1.00
CA LYS A 54 -22.03 8.29 1.80
C LYS A 54 -21.85 7.73 3.20
N ASP A 55 -22.89 7.17 3.82
CA ASP A 55 -22.77 6.58 5.14
C ASP A 55 -22.01 5.25 5.08
N VAL A 56 -22.37 4.37 4.13
CA VAL A 56 -21.64 3.12 3.86
C VAL A 56 -20.18 3.41 3.53
N PHE A 57 -19.91 4.41 2.68
CA PHE A 57 -18.55 4.81 2.34
C PHE A 57 -17.75 5.20 3.58
N ARG A 58 -18.32 6.03 4.48
CA ARG A 58 -17.63 6.46 5.71
C ARG A 58 -17.29 5.29 6.62
N GLU A 59 -18.22 4.34 6.76
CA GLU A 59 -18.01 3.15 7.57
C GLU A 59 -16.87 2.30 7.01
N GLU A 60 -16.87 2.03 5.70
CA GLU A 60 -15.82 1.27 5.02
C GLU A 60 -14.46 1.99 5.08
N ALA A 61 -14.43 3.32 4.88
CA ALA A 61 -13.20 4.11 5.01
C ALA A 61 -12.66 4.13 6.45
N THR A 62 -13.54 4.00 7.45
CA THR A 62 -13.18 3.85 8.86
C THR A 62 -12.63 2.46 9.15
N GLN A 63 -13.21 1.40 8.57
CA GLN A 63 -12.66 0.05 8.67
C GLN A 63 -11.23 -0.01 8.10
N LEU A 64 -10.96 0.68 6.97
CA LEU A 64 -9.61 0.76 6.42
C LEU A 64 -8.66 1.54 7.35
N PHE A 65 -9.12 2.61 8.01
CA PHE A 65 -8.34 3.27 9.07
C PHE A 65 -7.95 2.29 10.18
N ASP A 66 -8.89 1.47 10.65
CA ASP A 66 -8.64 0.51 11.72
C ASP A 66 -7.64 -0.57 11.30
N LEU A 67 -7.68 -1.02 10.03
CA LEU A 67 -6.69 -1.94 9.47
C LEU A 67 -5.30 -1.31 9.41
N ILE A 68 -5.19 -0.06 8.93
CA ILE A 68 -3.92 0.69 8.91
C ILE A 68 -3.38 0.87 10.33
N LEU A 69 -4.25 1.21 11.28
CA LEU A 69 -3.88 1.39 12.68
C LEU A 69 -3.30 0.10 13.28
N GLN A 70 -3.90 -1.05 12.96
CA GLN A 70 -3.44 -2.36 13.44
C GLN A 70 -2.13 -2.80 12.80
N ASP A 71 -1.95 -2.57 11.50
CA ASP A 71 -0.80 -3.08 10.74
C ASP A 71 0.44 -2.20 10.87
N VAL A 72 0.28 -0.88 10.83
CA VAL A 72 1.40 0.07 10.70
C VAL A 72 1.42 1.15 11.78
N GLY A 73 0.44 1.15 12.69
CA GLY A 73 0.40 1.99 13.87
C GLY A 73 -0.24 3.37 13.66
N SER A 74 -0.37 4.10 14.77
CA SER A 74 -1.18 5.33 14.87
C SER A 74 -0.69 6.50 14.04
N ASP A 75 0.63 6.65 13.86
CA ASP A 75 1.19 7.76 13.09
C ASP A 75 0.68 7.73 11.64
N LEU A 76 0.76 6.55 11.02
CA LEU A 76 0.36 6.37 9.62
C LEU A 76 -1.15 6.31 9.46
N ALA A 77 -1.88 5.76 10.44
CA ALA A 77 -3.33 5.85 10.48
C ALA A 77 -3.81 7.31 10.56
N PHE A 78 -3.12 8.16 11.33
CA PHE A 78 -3.43 9.60 11.37
C PHE A 78 -3.14 10.28 10.03
N VAL A 79 -2.02 9.96 9.37
CA VAL A 79 -1.72 10.46 8.01
C VAL A 79 -2.82 10.08 7.03
N TYR A 80 -3.30 8.84 7.08
CA TYR A 80 -4.45 8.39 6.29
C TYR A 80 -5.68 9.26 6.55
N ALA A 81 -6.12 9.36 7.82
CA ALA A 81 -7.35 10.06 8.17
C ALA A 81 -7.31 11.55 7.78
N ALA A 82 -6.19 12.23 8.03
CA ALA A 82 -6.00 13.62 7.64
C ALA A 82 -6.04 13.79 6.11
N SER A 83 -5.47 12.83 5.37
CA SER A 83 -5.45 12.84 3.91
C SER A 83 -6.82 12.59 3.30
N VAL A 84 -7.62 11.69 3.88
CA VAL A 84 -9.04 11.49 3.52
C VAL A 84 -9.82 12.79 3.73
N GLY A 85 -9.65 13.44 4.88
CA GLY A 85 -10.25 14.74 5.15
C GLY A 85 -9.88 15.79 4.10
N TYR A 86 -8.60 15.89 3.73
CA TYR A 86 -8.13 16.81 2.68
C TYR A 86 -8.76 16.52 1.31
N GLY A 87 -8.79 15.26 0.88
CA GLY A 87 -9.39 14.85 -0.39
C GLY A 87 -10.89 15.14 -0.45
N SER A 88 -11.59 14.94 0.67
CA SER A 88 -13.03 15.19 0.76
C SER A 88 -13.43 16.66 0.63
N GLY A 89 -12.46 17.58 0.70
CA GLY A 89 -12.65 19.02 0.53
C GLY A 89 -12.46 19.52 -0.90
N GLN A 90 -12.12 18.65 -1.86
CA GLN A 90 -11.88 19.06 -3.25
C GLN A 90 -13.20 19.35 -3.99
N PRO A 91 -13.24 20.37 -4.87
CA PRO A 91 -14.39 20.60 -5.73
C PRO A 91 -14.59 19.45 -6.72
N VAL A 92 -15.83 18.94 -6.82
CA VAL A 92 -16.16 17.80 -7.69
C VAL A 92 -15.83 18.04 -9.17
N ASP A 93 -15.96 19.28 -9.65
CA ASP A 93 -15.71 19.66 -11.05
C ASP A 93 -14.26 19.42 -11.52
N ASN A 94 -13.32 19.24 -10.57
CA ASN A 94 -11.92 18.98 -10.84
C ASN A 94 -11.53 17.50 -10.72
N LEU A 95 -12.51 16.60 -10.50
CA LEU A 95 -12.29 15.20 -10.23
C LEU A 95 -12.73 14.31 -11.39
N ASP A 96 -11.94 13.27 -11.70
CA ASP A 96 -12.41 12.17 -12.54
C ASP A 96 -13.15 11.15 -11.67
N CYS A 97 -14.45 11.42 -11.46
CA CYS A 97 -15.26 10.59 -10.58
C CYS A 97 -15.40 9.14 -11.04
N THR A 98 -15.29 8.86 -12.35
CA THR A 98 -15.36 7.49 -12.85
C THR A 98 -14.14 6.70 -12.38
N ALA A 99 -12.94 7.24 -12.61
CA ALA A 99 -11.69 6.61 -12.21
C ALA A 99 -11.57 6.48 -10.68
N LEU A 100 -12.03 7.49 -9.93
CA LEU A 100 -11.96 7.49 -8.47
C LEU A 100 -12.89 6.46 -7.83
N LEU A 101 -14.11 6.30 -8.36
CA LEU A 101 -15.04 5.28 -7.88
C LEU A 101 -14.59 3.87 -8.25
N GLU A 102 -13.98 3.67 -9.43
CA GLU A 102 -13.35 2.40 -9.80
C GLU A 102 -12.19 2.06 -8.86
N GLN A 103 -11.33 3.03 -8.56
CA GLN A 103 -10.24 2.85 -7.60
C GLN A 103 -10.76 2.49 -6.21
N TRP A 104 -11.81 3.19 -5.73
CA TRP A 104 -12.44 2.89 -4.45
C TRP A 104 -13.00 1.46 -4.41
N GLN A 105 -13.67 1.02 -5.48
CA GLN A 105 -14.17 -0.33 -5.57
C GLN A 105 -13.05 -1.38 -5.48
N GLY A 106 -11.91 -1.15 -6.14
CA GLY A 106 -10.74 -2.02 -6.00
C GLY A 106 -10.23 -2.11 -4.56
N ILE A 107 -10.16 -0.98 -3.84
CA ILE A 107 -9.75 -0.94 -2.43
C ILE A 107 -10.74 -1.74 -1.56
N ARG A 108 -12.05 -1.58 -1.77
CA ARG A 108 -13.07 -2.35 -1.04
C ARG A 108 -12.89 -3.85 -1.24
N GLU A 109 -12.58 -4.28 -2.45
CA GLU A 109 -12.38 -5.69 -2.78
C GLU A 109 -11.10 -6.25 -2.15
N ASP A 110 -9.98 -5.53 -2.27
CA ASP A 110 -8.68 -5.92 -1.74
C ASP A 110 -8.70 -6.08 -0.21
N TYR A 111 -9.30 -5.11 0.48
CA TYR A 111 -9.41 -5.11 1.94
C TYR A 111 -10.68 -5.77 2.47
N ARG A 112 -11.54 -6.25 1.57
CA ARG A 112 -12.83 -6.89 1.88
C ARG A 112 -13.71 -6.03 2.80
N LEU A 113 -13.70 -4.72 2.56
CA LEU A 113 -14.50 -3.75 3.32
C LEU A 113 -15.98 -4.04 3.09
N ARG A 114 -16.73 -4.23 4.18
CA ARG A 114 -18.18 -4.49 4.14
C ARG A 114 -18.84 -3.95 5.39
N VAL A 115 -20.00 -3.34 5.22
CA VAL A 115 -20.88 -3.03 6.34
C VAL A 115 -21.66 -4.29 6.70
N GLU A 116 -21.47 -4.80 7.91
CA GLU A 116 -22.34 -5.85 8.46
C GLU A 116 -23.68 -5.22 8.82
N MET A 117 -24.73 -5.56 8.05
CA MET A 117 -26.11 -5.11 8.29
C MET A 117 -26.82 -5.98 9.32
#